data_AF-A0A9D6YS60-F1
#
_entry.id   AF-A0A9D6YS60-F1
#
_cell.length_a   1.000
_cell.length_b   1.000
_cell.length_c   1.000
_cell.angle_alpha   90.00
_cell.angle_beta   90.00
_cell.angle_gamma   90.00
#
_symmetry.space_group_name_H-M   'P 1'
#
loop_
_entity.id
_entity.type
_entity.pdbx_description
1 polymer ?
#
loop_
_entity_poly.entity_id
_entity_poly.type
_entity_poly.pdbx_seq_one_letter_code
_entity_poly.pdbx_strand_id
1 'polypeptide(L)' 'AQVVTPLLDGSNDRDALIAATIAAADAGNVTFQRAGQTVVEPADVAVCAAEHVDRVLGHLQSNACLVA' A
#
# COMPACT_ATOMS: atom_id res chain seq x y z
N ALA A 1 3.20 8.79 -7.29
CA ALA A 1 3.36 9.36 -5.94
C ALA A 1 3.62 8.22 -4.97
N GLN A 2 4.47 8.41 -3.94
CA GLN A 2 4.78 7.40 -2.94
C GLN A 2 3.78 7.54 -1.77
N VAL A 3 2.88 6.57 -1.60
CA VAL A 3 1.75 6.70 -0.65
C VAL A 3 2.07 6.12 0.73
N VAL A 4 2.82 5.02 0.80
CA VAL A 4 3.04 4.29 2.05
C VAL A 4 4.06 4.96 2.97
N THR A 5 5.15 5.50 2.41
CA THR A 5 6.29 5.99 3.21
C THR A 5 5.98 7.18 4.13
N PRO A 6 5.18 8.18 3.71
CA PRO A 6 4.75 9.26 4.61
C PRO A 6 3.88 8.81 5.79
N LEU A 7 3.29 7.60 5.73
CA LEU A 7 2.40 7.05 6.75
C LEU A 7 3.14 6.17 7.79
N LEU A 8 4.43 5.92 7.57
CA LEU A 8 5.29 5.17 8.50
C LEU A 8 5.84 6.09 9.60
N ASP A 9 4.94 6.65 10.41
CA ASP A 9 5.26 7.58 11.51
C ASP A 9 5.36 6.91 12.89
N GLY A 10 5.20 5.59 12.95
CA GLY A 10 5.20 4.80 14.19
C GLY A 10 3.85 4.76 14.93
N SER A 11 2.82 5.47 14.43
CA SER A 11 1.46 5.42 15.00
C SER A 11 0.51 4.52 14.21
N ASN A 12 0.80 4.30 12.92
CA ASN A 12 -0.01 3.47 12.04
C ASN A 12 0.46 2.01 12.10
N ASP A 13 -0.48 1.12 12.36
CA ASP A 13 -0.29 -0.31 12.16
C ASP A 13 -0.43 -0.68 10.67
N ARG A 14 -0.18 -1.95 10.36
CA ARG A 14 -0.27 -2.48 9.00
C ARG A 14 -1.65 -2.26 8.38
N ASP A 15 -2.72 -2.43 9.14
CA ASP A 15 -4.09 -2.35 8.61
C ASP A 15 -4.46 -0.89 8.29
N ALA A 16 -3.98 0.07 9.08
CA ALA A 16 -4.09 1.49 8.77
C ALA A 16 -3.37 1.86 7.46
N LEU A 17 -2.17 1.30 7.19
CA LEU A 17 -1.46 1.50 5.93
C LEU A 17 -2.23 0.94 4.73
N ILE A 18 -2.88 -0.22 4.88
CA ILE A 18 -3.72 -0.82 3.84
C ILE A 18 -4.93 0.07 3.58
N ALA A 19 -5.64 0.50 4.63
CA ALA A 19 -6.81 1.36 4.50
C ALA A 19 -6.47 2.68 3.79
N ALA A 20 -5.34 3.31 4.13
CA ALA A 20 -4.88 4.52 3.47
C ALA A 20 -4.50 4.29 2.00
N THR A 21 -3.92 3.12 1.68
CA THR A 21 -3.59 2.75 0.31
C THR A 21 -4.86 2.53 -0.54
N ILE A 22 -5.90 1.92 0.04
CA ILE A 22 -7.21 1.77 -0.61
C ILE A 22 -7.84 3.15 -0.83
N ALA A 23 -7.85 4.02 0.18
CA ALA A 23 -8.39 5.37 0.05
C ALA A 23 -7.66 6.20 -1.03
N ALA A 24 -6.35 6.00 -1.20
CA ALA A 24 -5.59 6.63 -2.27
C ALA A 24 -5.96 6.09 -3.67
N ALA A 25 -6.30 4.80 -3.77
CA ALA A 25 -6.81 4.21 -5.00
C ALA A 25 -8.22 4.73 -5.34
N ASP A 26 -9.11 4.79 -4.35
CA ASP A 26 -10.48 5.30 -4.49
C ASP A 26 -10.50 6.79 -4.88
N ALA A 27 -9.55 7.57 -4.36
CA ALA A 27 -9.36 8.98 -4.73
C ALA A 27 -8.72 9.17 -6.13
N GLY A 28 -8.34 8.08 -6.81
CA GLY A 28 -7.68 8.13 -8.13
C GLY A 28 -6.21 8.58 -8.08
N ASN A 29 -5.61 8.65 -6.89
CA ASN A 29 -4.20 9.03 -6.70
C ASN A 29 -3.24 7.87 -7.03
N VAL A 30 -3.75 6.62 -6.93
CA VAL A 30 -3.03 5.38 -7.26
C VAL A 30 -3.95 4.50 -8.10
N THR A 31 -3.36 3.67 -8.96
CA THR A 31 -4.10 2.68 -9.73
C THR A 31 -3.37 1.34 -9.66
N PHE A 32 -4.10 0.26 -9.40
CA PHE A 32 -3.55 -1.09 -9.45
C PHE A 32 -3.74 -1.68 -10.84
N GLN A 33 -2.73 -2.42 -11.30
CA GLN A 33 -2.80 -3.17 -12.55
C GLN A 33 -2.41 -4.63 -12.31
N ARG A 34 -3.18 -5.54 -12.89
CA ARG A 34 -2.93 -6.98 -12.87
C ARG A 34 -3.07 -7.52 -14.29
N ALA A 35 -2.05 -8.22 -14.77
CA ALA A 35 -1.98 -8.71 -16.16
C ALA A 35 -2.23 -7.62 -17.23
N GLY A 36 -1.78 -6.39 -16.97
CA GLY A 36 -1.94 -5.24 -17.89
C GLY A 36 -3.34 -4.59 -17.88
N GLN A 37 -4.27 -5.09 -17.05
CA GLN A 37 -5.59 -4.51 -16.88
C GLN A 37 -5.68 -3.76 -15.54
N THR A 38 -6.38 -2.62 -15.54
CA THR A 38 -6.68 -1.89 -14.31
C THR A 38 -7.63 -2.70 -13.45
N VAL A 39 -7.28 -2.86 -12.18
CA VAL A 39 -8.13 -3.48 -11.16
C VAL A 39 -9.12 -2.42 -10.68
N VAL A 40 -10.42 -2.72 -10.80
CA VAL A 40 -11.52 -1.81 -10.41
C VAL A 40 -12.46 -2.40 -9.36
N GLU A 41 -12.43 -3.72 -9.19
CA GLU A 41 -13.28 -4.40 -8.21
C GLU A 41 -12.76 -4.11 -6.79
N PRO A 42 -13.58 -3.58 -5.86
CA PRO A 42 -13.12 -3.21 -4.53
C PRO A 42 -12.45 -4.35 -3.75
N ALA A 43 -12.95 -5.58 -3.89
CA ALA A 43 -12.35 -6.74 -3.26
C ALA A 43 -10.93 -7.02 -3.79
N ASP A 44 -10.72 -6.89 -5.10
CA ASP A 44 -9.40 -7.08 -5.72
C ASP A 44 -8.46 -5.91 -5.41
N VAL A 45 -8.97 -4.68 -5.32
CA VAL A 45 -8.20 -3.49 -4.88
C VAL A 45 -7.68 -3.70 -3.47
N ALA A 46 -8.50 -4.21 -2.55
CA ALA A 46 -8.09 -4.50 -1.18
C ALA A 46 -6.96 -5.55 -1.12
N VAL A 47 -7.04 -6.61 -1.95
CA VAL A 47 -5.98 -7.60 -2.07
C VAL A 47 -4.69 -6.97 -2.61
N CYS A 48 -4.78 -6.19 -3.68
CA CYS A 48 -3.63 -5.49 -4.25
C CYS A 48 -2.98 -4.50 -3.27
N ALA A 49 -3.78 -3.78 -2.47
CA ALA A 49 -3.29 -2.87 -1.46
C ALA A 49 -2.55 -3.61 -0.35
N ALA A 50 -3.08 -4.73 0.14
CA ALA A 50 -2.42 -5.58 1.13
C ALA A 50 -1.08 -6.13 0.62
N GLU A 51 -1.07 -6.72 -0.58
CA GLU A 51 0.16 -7.22 -1.22
C GLU A 51 1.20 -6.11 -1.43
N HIS A 52 0.76 -4.91 -1.78
CA HIS A 52 1.64 -3.75 -1.96
C HIS A 52 2.28 -3.34 -0.64
N VAL A 53 1.47 -3.17 0.42
CA VAL A 53 1.96 -2.79 1.76
C VAL A 53 2.96 -3.83 2.28
N ASP A 54 2.63 -5.12 2.18
CA ASP A 54 3.54 -6.19 2.63
C ASP A 54 4.87 -6.17 1.88
N ARG A 55 4.83 -5.97 0.56
CA ARG A 55 6.05 -5.88 -0.26
C ARG A 55 6.89 -4.66 0.13
N VAL A 56 6.25 -3.50 0.36
CA VAL A 56 6.94 -2.28 0.76
C VAL A 56 7.58 -2.45 2.13
N LEU A 57 6.84 -2.95 3.13
CA LEU A 57 7.37 -3.20 4.46
C LEU A 57 8.54 -4.18 4.42
N GLY A 58 8.40 -5.29 3.70
CA GLY A 58 9.49 -6.27 3.51
C GLY A 58 10.72 -5.65 2.86
N HIS A 59 10.54 -4.81 1.84
CA HIS A 59 11.64 -4.10 1.17
C HIS A 59 12.34 -3.09 2.08
N LEU A 60 11.58 -2.31 2.86
CA LEU A 60 12.12 -1.36 3.82
C LEU A 60 12.87 -2.07 4.96
N GLN A 61 12.36 -3.21 5.41
CA GLN A 61 13.03 -4.05 6.40
C GLN A 61 14.35 -4.60 5.87
N SER A 62 14.39 -5.12 4.64
CA SER A 62 15.61 -5.66 4.04
C SER A 62 16.70 -4.61 3.82
N ASN A 63 16.31 -3.34 3.66
CA ASN A 63 17.22 -2.23 3.41
C ASN A 63 17.57 -1.41 4.68
N ALA A 64 17.20 -1.89 5.87
CA ALA A 64 17.39 -1.18 7.14
C ALA A 64 16.79 0.24 7.15
N CYS A 65 15.68 0.44 6.42
CA CYS A 65 14.94 1.70 6.38
C CYS A 65 13.86 1.81 7.47
N LEU A 66 13.65 0.75 8.25
CA LEU A 66 12.73 0.74 9.39
C LEU A 66 13.50 0.95 10.68
N VAL A 67 13.02 1.86 11.52
CA VAL A 67 13.47 2.05 12.90
C VAL A 67 12.43 1.38 13.80
N ALA A 68 12.90 0.58 14.76
CA ALA A 68 12.05 -0.10 15.74
C ALA A 68 11.60 0.84 16.87
#